data_AF-A0A2M7JHZ9-F1
#
_entry.id   AF-A0A2M7JHZ9-F1
#
_cell.length_a   1.000
_cell.length_b   1.000
_cell.length_c   1.000
_cell.angle_alpha   90.00
_cell.angle_beta   90.00
_cell.angle_gamma   90.00
#
_symmetry.space_group_name_H-M   'P 1'
#
loop_
_entity.id
_entity.type
_entity.pdbx_description
1 polymer ?
#
loop_
_entity_poly.entity_id
_entity_poly.type
_entity_poly.pdbx_seq_one_letter_code
_entity_poly.pdbx_strand_id
1 'polypeptide(L)'
;MNKHRRSVRLQGYDYSRAGAYFVTVCAHNRACLFGDIVDGEMQLNDAVRMVEQWWAELNNKFPHIETDEYVIMPNHFHGIIILVGADLRVRPHSGAHAGAPLPTIIQWFKTMTTNAYIHGVKTNGGAPFPGKLWQR
;
A
#
# COMPACT_ATOMS: atom_id res chain seq x y z
N MET A 1 -8.36 -21.96 -16.71
CA MET A 1 -7.28 -21.30 -17.47
C MET A 1 -6.39 -20.52 -16.50
N ASN A 2 -5.29 -21.11 -16.04
CA ASN A 2 -4.37 -20.46 -15.10
C ASN A 2 -3.57 -19.37 -15.84
N LYS A 3 -4.04 -18.12 -15.80
CA LYS A 3 -3.19 -16.97 -16.13
C LYS A 3 -2.15 -16.83 -15.03
N HIS A 4 -0.95 -17.38 -15.24
CA HIS A 4 0.21 -17.01 -14.43
C HIS A 4 0.40 -15.50 -14.56
N ARG A 5 0.19 -14.77 -13.45
CA ARG A 5 0.42 -13.33 -13.39
C ARG A 5 1.88 -13.07 -13.69
N ARG A 6 2.18 -12.41 -14.80
CA ARG A 6 3.52 -11.89 -15.07
C ARG A 6 3.81 -10.76 -14.08
N SER A 7 5.02 -10.75 -13.55
CA SER A 7 5.48 -9.64 -12.71
C SER A 7 5.53 -8.36 -13.55
N VAL A 8 4.93 -7.29 -13.04
CA VAL A 8 5.06 -5.93 -13.62
C VAL A 8 6.40 -5.31 -13.21
N ARG A 9 7.09 -5.87 -12.21
CA ARG A 9 8.39 -5.39 -11.75
C ARG A 9 9.44 -5.62 -12.82
N LEU A 10 10.27 -4.60 -13.05
CA LEU A 10 11.44 -4.67 -13.92
C LEU A 10 12.43 -5.70 -13.36
N GLN A 11 12.73 -6.72 -14.17
CA GLN A 11 13.62 -7.80 -13.77
C GLN A 11 15.04 -7.26 -13.52
N GLY A 12 15.66 -7.66 -12.41
CA GLY A 12 16.99 -7.22 -12.02
C GLY A 12 17.07 -5.81 -11.43
N TYR A 13 15.96 -5.09 -11.34
CA TYR A 13 15.93 -3.78 -10.69
C TYR A 13 15.87 -3.92 -9.17
N ASP A 14 16.70 -3.16 -8.46
CA ASP A 14 16.74 -3.10 -7.01
C ASP A 14 15.74 -2.05 -6.47
N TYR A 15 14.61 -2.55 -5.97
CA TYR A 15 13.53 -1.76 -5.38
C TYR A 15 13.81 -1.29 -3.94
N SER A 16 15.07 -1.33 -3.49
CA SER A 16 15.53 -0.62 -2.29
C SER A 16 16.17 0.73 -2.61
N ARG A 17 16.46 1.00 -3.90
CA ARG A 17 17.13 2.23 -4.33
C ARG A 17 16.23 3.45 -4.15
N ALA A 18 16.86 4.59 -3.88
CA ALA A 18 16.19 5.89 -3.85
C ALA A 18 15.47 6.17 -5.19
N GLY A 19 14.30 6.80 -5.11
CA GLY A 19 13.47 7.14 -6.26
C GLY A 19 11.98 7.11 -5.96
N ALA A 20 11.19 7.61 -6.90
CA ALA A 20 9.73 7.59 -6.84
C ALA A 20 9.18 6.31 -7.49
N TYR A 21 8.25 5.66 -6.79
CA TYR A 21 7.63 4.42 -7.21
C TYR A 21 6.13 4.55 -7.23
N PHE A 22 5.53 4.36 -8.41
CA PHE A 22 4.09 4.19 -8.55
C PHE A 22 3.70 2.77 -8.10
N VAL A 23 2.78 2.69 -7.14
CA VAL A 23 2.30 1.43 -6.57
C VAL A 23 0.81 1.27 -6.80
N THR A 24 0.41 0.04 -7.16
CA THR A 24 -0.99 -0.36 -7.27
C THR A 24 -1.24 -1.55 -6.36
N VAL A 25 -2.24 -1.44 -5.49
CA VAL A 25 -2.67 -2.52 -4.59
C VAL A 25 -4.13 -2.85 -4.89
N CYS A 26 -4.37 -3.96 -5.59
CA CYS A 26 -5.72 -4.38 -5.96
C CYS A 26 -6.38 -5.21 -4.86
N ALA A 27 -7.67 -4.96 -4.59
CA ALA A 27 -8.51 -5.86 -3.82
C ALA A 27 -8.58 -7.25 -4.48
N HIS A 28 -8.75 -8.28 -3.67
CA HIS A 28 -8.86 -9.64 -4.16
C HIS A 28 -10.08 -9.77 -5.09
N ASN A 29 -9.89 -10.47 -6.21
CA ASN A 29 -10.89 -10.58 -7.28
C ASN A 29 -11.46 -9.24 -7.80
N ARG A 30 -10.75 -8.13 -7.56
CA ARG A 30 -11.21 -6.77 -7.88
C ARG A 30 -12.58 -6.45 -7.26
N ALA A 31 -12.88 -7.01 -6.09
CA ALA A 31 -14.08 -6.69 -5.34
C ALA A 31 -14.11 -5.20 -4.95
N CYS A 32 -15.26 -4.55 -5.11
CA CYS A 32 -15.47 -3.14 -4.76
C CYS A 32 -15.68 -2.98 -3.24
N LEU A 33 -14.60 -3.17 -2.47
CA LEU A 33 -14.63 -3.20 -1.00
C LEU A 33 -14.43 -1.83 -0.37
N PHE A 34 -13.97 -0.84 -1.14
CA PHE A 34 -13.62 0.49 -0.64
C PHE A 34 -14.73 1.51 -0.86
N GLY A 35 -15.85 1.15 -1.50
CA GLY A 35 -16.98 2.03 -1.78
C GLY A 35 -17.32 2.11 -3.26
N ASP A 36 -18.11 3.12 -3.61
CA ASP A 36 -18.60 3.37 -4.96
C ASP A 36 -18.19 4.77 -5.44
N ILE A 37 -18.23 4.97 -6.76
CA ILE A 37 -18.05 6.28 -7.39
C ILE A 37 -19.44 6.78 -7.80
N VAL A 38 -19.82 7.97 -7.33
CA VAL A 38 -21.07 8.64 -7.69
C VAL A 38 -20.70 10.01 -8.24
N ASP A 39 -21.22 10.36 -9.41
CA ASP A 39 -20.91 11.62 -10.12
C ASP A 39 -19.41 11.88 -10.35
N GLY A 40 -18.64 10.80 -10.51
CA GLY A 40 -17.19 10.87 -10.74
C GLY A 40 -16.35 10.94 -9.46
N GLU A 41 -16.99 11.03 -8.30
CA GLU A 41 -16.31 11.17 -7.01
C GLU A 41 -16.42 9.89 -6.15
N MET A 42 -15.31 9.53 -5.51
CA MET A 42 -15.27 8.41 -4.57
C MET A 42 -16.05 8.75 -3.31
N GLN A 43 -16.99 7.89 -2.93
CA GLN A 43 -17.79 8.11 -1.72
C GLN A 43 -16.99 7.80 -0.46
N LEU A 44 -16.87 8.81 0.42
CA LEU A 44 -16.16 8.67 1.68
C LEU A 44 -16.89 7.70 2.61
N ASN A 45 -16.20 6.64 3.02
CA ASN A 45 -16.69 5.66 3.97
C ASN A 45 -15.55 5.18 4.89
N ASP A 46 -15.86 4.33 5.85
CA ASP A 46 -14.90 3.81 6.82
C ASP A 46 -13.72 3.09 6.18
N ALA A 47 -13.93 2.40 5.06
CA ALA A 47 -12.86 1.72 4.36
C ALA A 47 -11.90 2.71 3.68
N VAL A 48 -12.43 3.79 3.07
CA VAL A 48 -11.61 4.88 2.52
C VAL A 48 -10.79 5.54 3.63
N ARG A 49 -11.44 5.97 4.72
CA ARG A 49 -10.78 6.62 5.86
C ARG A 49 -9.67 5.74 6.46
N MET A 50 -9.92 4.44 6.57
CA MET A 50 -8.94 3.47 7.07
C MET A 50 -7.72 3.38 6.14
N VAL A 51 -7.91 3.35 4.82
CA VAL A 51 -6.80 3.30 3.87
C VAL A 51 -5.98 4.60 3.92
N GLU A 52 -6.64 5.76 3.98
CA GLU A 52 -5.99 7.08 4.12
C GLU A 52 -5.15 7.17 5.40
N GLN A 53 -5.70 6.71 6.53
CA GLN A 53 -5.00 6.70 7.81
C GLN A 53 -3.70 5.88 7.73
N TRP A 54 -3.76 4.65 7.20
CA TRP A 54 -2.57 3.81 7.10
C TRP A 54 -1.59 4.26 6.02
N TRP A 55 -2.07 4.99 5.01
CA TRP A 55 -1.20 5.63 4.02
C TRP A 55 -0.38 6.75 4.66
N ALA A 56 -1.03 7.64 5.41
CA ALA A 56 -0.35 8.70 6.14
C ALA A 56 0.67 8.14 7.16
N GLU A 57 0.31 7.05 7.85
CA GLU A 57 1.17 6.40 8.84
C GLU A 57 2.45 5.79 8.26
N LEU A 58 2.55 5.63 6.92
CA LEU A 58 3.78 5.17 6.30
C LEU A 58 4.96 6.11 6.59
N ASN A 59 4.74 7.43 6.57
CA ASN A 59 5.78 8.43 6.85
C ASN A 59 6.27 8.35 8.30
N ASN A 60 5.38 8.00 9.23
CA ASN A 60 5.74 7.76 10.64
C ASN A 60 6.49 6.44 10.80
N LYS A 61 6.03 5.39 10.11
CA LYS A 61 6.59 4.03 10.26
C LYS A 61 7.95 3.85 9.59
N PHE A 62 8.18 4.52 8.46
CA PHE A 62 9.38 4.40 7.64
C PHE A 62 9.99 5.80 7.43
N PRO A 63 10.88 6.24 8.33
CA PRO A 63 11.45 7.60 8.29
C PRO A 63 12.27 7.93 7.02
N HIS A 64 12.61 6.92 6.22
CA HIS A 64 13.36 7.04 4.97
C HIS A 64 12.46 7.04 3.73
N ILE A 65 11.16 7.31 3.90
CA ILE A 65 10.23 7.43 2.78
C ILE A 65 9.40 8.70 2.91
N GLU A 66 8.91 9.16 1.77
CA GLU A 66 7.85 10.15 1.67
C GLU A 66 6.71 9.56 0.82
N THR A 67 5.46 9.80 1.22
CA THR A 67 4.29 9.51 0.38
C THR A 67 3.88 10.77 -0.37
N ASP A 68 3.50 10.59 -1.63
CA ASP A 68 2.98 11.66 -2.48
C ASP A 68 1.53 11.30 -2.93
N GLU A 69 1.10 11.80 -4.08
CA GLU A 69 -0.24 11.60 -4.65
C GLU A 69 -0.73 10.14 -4.57
N TYR A 70 -2.00 10.00 -4.24
CA TYR A 70 -2.69 8.72 -4.15
C TYR A 70 -4.14 8.84 -4.58
N VAL A 71 -4.72 7.72 -5.01
CA VAL A 71 -6.17 7.63 -5.28
C VAL A 71 -6.70 6.29 -4.79
N ILE A 72 -7.85 6.34 -4.12
CA ILE A 72 -8.60 5.16 -3.70
C ILE A 72 -9.75 4.98 -4.69
N MET A 73 -9.75 3.84 -5.36
CA MET A 73 -10.81 3.40 -6.25
C MET A 73 -11.61 2.28 -5.55
N PRO A 74 -12.85 2.00 -5.97
CA PRO A 74 -13.69 0.97 -5.36
C PRO A 74 -12.99 -0.36 -5.05
N ASN A 75 -12.10 -0.80 -5.95
CA ASN A 75 -11.45 -2.11 -5.87
C ASN A 75 -9.91 -2.07 -5.87
N HIS A 76 -9.28 -0.90 -5.77
CA HIS A 76 -7.83 -0.80 -5.69
C HIS A 76 -7.37 0.54 -5.15
N PHE A 77 -6.12 0.57 -4.68
CA PHE A 77 -5.41 1.76 -4.27
C PHE A 77 -4.25 2.01 -5.23
N HIS A 78 -4.05 3.27 -5.62
CA HIS A 78 -2.84 3.76 -6.26
C HIS A 78 -2.14 4.78 -5.37
N GLY A 79 -0.82 4.77 -5.33
CA GLY A 79 -0.05 5.79 -4.63
C GLY A 79 1.36 5.92 -5.16
N ILE A 80 2.01 7.02 -4.79
CA ILE A 80 3.42 7.28 -5.06
C ILE A 80 4.19 7.18 -3.75
N ILE A 81 5.23 6.34 -3.71
CA ILE A 81 6.17 6.25 -2.60
C ILE A 81 7.53 6.71 -3.10
N ILE A 82 8.09 7.71 -2.43
CA ILE A 82 9.44 8.21 -2.67
C ILE A 82 10.35 7.59 -1.62
N LEU A 83 11.30 6.77 -2.05
CA LEU A 83 12.38 6.31 -1.17
C LEU A 83 13.46 7.39 -1.16
N VAL A 84 13.66 8.04 -0.03
CA VAL A 84 14.79 8.95 0.17
C VAL A 84 15.99 8.08 0.58
N GLY A 85 17.07 8.13 -0.20
CA GLY A 85 18.29 7.36 0.12
C GLY A 85 18.77 7.73 1.52
N ALA A 86 19.32 6.77 2.26
CA ALA A 86 19.86 7.04 3.60
C ALA A 86 20.84 8.23 3.52
N ASP A 87 20.62 9.25 4.35
CA ASP A 87 21.50 10.41 4.45
C ASP A 87 22.95 9.93 4.67
N LEU A 88 23.87 10.36 3.82
CA LEU A 88 25.29 9.95 3.83
C LEU A 88 26.04 10.45 5.10
N ARG A 89 25.34 11.09 6.05
CA ARG A 89 25.92 11.76 7.21
C ARG A 89 26.23 10.85 8.41
N VAL A 90 25.90 9.56 8.36
CA VAL A 90 26.34 8.59 9.37
C VAL A 90 27.12 7.48 8.69
N ARG A 91 28.45 7.47 8.90
CA ARG A 91 29.32 6.36 8.48
C ARG A 91 28.78 5.06 9.07
N PRO A 92 28.36 4.06 8.27
CA PRO A 92 27.95 2.79 8.84
C PRO A 92 29.21 2.02 9.24
N HIS A 93 29.57 2.09 10.52
CA HIS A 93 30.34 1.00 11.09
C HIS A 93 29.39 -0.21 11.10
N SER A 94 29.81 -1.29 10.45
CA SER A 94 29.11 -2.58 10.33
C SER A 94 27.73 -2.57 9.67
N GLY A 95 27.66 -2.93 8.38
CA GLY A 95 26.50 -3.61 7.76
C GLY A 95 25.12 -2.94 7.84
N ALA A 96 25.03 -1.64 8.14
CA ALA A 96 23.77 -0.98 8.45
C ALA A 96 22.89 -0.82 7.19
N HIS A 97 21.67 -1.33 7.32
CA HIS A 97 20.64 -1.42 6.29
C HIS A 97 20.41 -0.10 5.54
N ALA A 98 20.48 -0.15 4.20
CA ALA A 98 19.64 0.71 3.37
C ALA A 98 18.20 0.57 3.90
N GLY A 99 17.44 1.66 4.00
CA GLY A 99 16.10 1.65 4.59
C GLY A 99 15.20 0.53 4.03
N ALA A 100 14.11 0.20 4.75
CA ALA A 100 13.19 -0.86 4.36
C ALA A 100 12.84 -0.80 2.86
N PRO A 101 13.03 -1.90 2.09
CA PRO A 101 12.84 -1.89 0.65
C PRO A 101 11.34 -1.76 0.30
N LEU A 102 11.02 -1.25 -0.90
CA LEU A 102 9.63 -1.02 -1.33
C LEU A 102 8.70 -2.23 -1.10
N PRO A 103 9.10 -3.49 -1.37
CA PRO A 103 8.25 -4.65 -1.10
C PRO A 103 7.86 -4.80 0.38
N THR A 104 8.77 -4.47 1.30
CA THR A 104 8.53 -4.53 2.75
C THR A 104 7.53 -3.46 3.18
N ILE A 105 7.66 -2.24 2.64
CA ILE A 105 6.74 -1.13 2.90
C ILE A 105 5.32 -1.50 2.45
N ILE A 106 5.18 -2.02 1.22
CA ILE A 106 3.89 -2.45 0.67
C ILE A 106 3.32 -3.66 1.43
N GLN A 107 4.16 -4.60 1.87
CA GLN A 107 3.71 -5.71 2.70
C GLN A 107 3.12 -5.22 4.03
N TRP A 108 3.79 -4.28 4.69
CA TRP A 108 3.31 -3.68 5.93
C TRP A 108 1.98 -2.95 5.70
N PHE A 109 1.90 -2.09 4.68
CA PHE A 109 0.67 -1.37 4.34
C PHE A 109 -0.52 -2.31 4.12
N LYS A 110 -0.32 -3.37 3.33
CA LYS A 110 -1.34 -4.41 3.09
C LYS A 110 -1.77 -5.13 4.36
N THR A 111 -0.84 -5.35 5.29
CA THR A 111 -1.11 -6.04 6.55
C THR A 111 -1.95 -5.16 7.47
N MET A 112 -1.56 -3.89 7.65
CA MET A 112 -2.26 -2.98 8.54
C MET A 112 -3.67 -2.66 8.05
N THR A 113 -3.82 -2.39 6.75
CA THR A 113 -5.13 -2.17 6.12
C THR A 113 -6.02 -3.41 6.20
N THR A 114 -5.46 -4.62 6.06
CA THR A 114 -6.24 -5.87 6.24
C THR A 114 -6.75 -5.99 7.67
N ASN A 115 -5.89 -5.75 8.67
CA ASN A 115 -6.27 -5.84 10.07
C ASN A 115 -7.35 -4.81 10.43
N ALA A 116 -7.20 -3.57 9.98
CA ALA A 116 -8.16 -2.51 10.24
C ALA A 116 -9.50 -2.74 9.51
N TYR A 117 -9.47 -3.25 8.27
CA TYR A 117 -10.69 -3.63 7.56
C TYR A 117 -11.44 -4.75 8.29
N ILE A 118 -10.73 -5.80 8.75
CA ILE A 118 -11.35 -6.88 9.55
C ILE A 118 -12.01 -6.33 10.82
N HIS A 119 -11.39 -5.34 11.46
CA HIS A 119 -11.99 -4.66 12.60
C HIS A 119 -13.27 -3.91 12.20
N GLY A 120 -13.23 -3.12 11.12
CA GLY A 120 -14.41 -2.39 10.62
C GLY A 120 -15.58 -3.29 10.22
N VAL A 121 -15.32 -4.47 9.65
CA VAL A 121 -16.36 -5.48 9.39
C VAL A 121 -17.05 -5.92 10.68
N LYS A 122 -16.28 -6.08 11.78
CA LYS A 122 -16.81 -6.54 13.07
C LYS A 122 -17.54 -5.45 13.84
N THR A 123 -17.13 -4.19 13.72
CA THR A 123 -17.66 -3.09 14.55
C THR A 123 -18.70 -2.23 13.84
N ASN A 124 -18.53 -2.01 12.53
CA ASN A 124 -19.30 -1.01 11.77
C ASN A 124 -20.15 -1.63 10.65
N GLY A 125 -20.21 -2.97 10.57
CA GLY A 125 -21.00 -3.67 9.56
C GLY A 125 -20.46 -3.54 8.13
N GLY A 126 -19.16 -3.28 7.98
CA GLY A 126 -18.51 -3.23 6.66
C GLY A 126 -18.66 -4.54 5.87
N ALA A 127 -18.55 -4.46 4.53
CA ALA A 127 -18.74 -5.61 3.66
C ALA A 127 -17.67 -6.70 3.93
N PRO A 128 -18.04 -7.97 4.21
CA PRO A 128 -17.06 -9.02 4.42
C PRO A 128 -16.34 -9.39 3.11
N PHE A 129 -15.13 -9.94 3.22
CA PHE A 129 -14.38 -10.46 2.07
C PHE A 129 -13.97 -11.93 2.28
N PRO A 130 -13.97 -12.78 1.23
CA PRO A 130 -13.63 -14.18 1.37
C PRO A 130 -12.10 -14.37 1.42
N GLY A 131 -11.58 -14.55 2.63
CA GLY A 131 -10.22 -15.04 2.90
C GLY A 131 -9.09 -14.01 2.72
N LYS A 132 -9.09 -13.18 1.67
CA LYS A 132 -8.04 -12.18 1.41
C LYS A 132 -8.63 -10.83 1.02
N LEU A 133 -8.16 -9.76 1.66
CA LEU A 133 -8.50 -8.39 1.26
C LEU A 133 -7.79 -8.01 -0.04
N TRP A 134 -6.49 -8.24 -0.11
CA TRP A 134 -5.65 -7.84 -1.24
C TRP A 134 -5.23 -9.01 -2.14
N GLN A 135 -5.05 -8.72 -3.42
CA GLN A 135 -4.42 -9.63 -4.38
C GLN A 135 -2.93 -9.86 -4.05
N ARG A 136 -2.40 -11.05 -4.38
CA ARG A 136 -0.96 -11.38 -4.29
C ARG A 136 -0.18 -10.92 -5.53
#